data_AF-A0A7V8SXJ5-F1
#
_entry.id   AF-A0A7V8SXJ5-F1
#
_cell.length_a   1.000
_cell.length_b   1.000
_cell.length_c   1.000
_cell.angle_alpha   90.00
_cell.angle_beta   90.00
_cell.angle_gamma   90.00
#
_symmetry.space_group_name_H-M   'P 1'
#
loop_
_entity.id
_entity.type
_entity.pdbx_description
1 polymer ?
#
loop_
_entity_poly.entity_id
_entity_poly.type
_entity_poly.pdbx_seq_one_letter_code
_entity_poly.pdbx_strand_id
1 'polypeptide(L)'
;MLIEPLLQLLAKLKLHGMLGALQRQLSDPDVSALRFEERLNLLLQHELAERDNYRLTQRLRVAALPQPACLEDLDNRLPRNLDPALLATV
;
A
#
# COMPACT_ATOMS: atom_id res chain seq x y z
N MET A 1 9.54 22.22 15.77
CA MET A 1 8.86 22.58 14.49
C MET A 1 7.38 22.29 14.64
N LEU A 2 6.50 23.10 14.05
CA LEU A 2 5.05 22.83 14.07
C LEU A 2 4.77 21.68 13.10
N ILE A 3 4.45 20.51 13.63
CA ILE A 3 4.17 19.28 12.87
C ILE A 3 2.77 19.31 12.23
N GLU A 4 1.83 19.97 12.89
CA GLU A 4 0.42 20.00 12.51
C GLU A 4 0.15 20.59 11.12
N PRO A 5 0.79 21.70 10.68
CA PRO A 5 0.67 22.18 9.31
C PRO A 5 1.16 21.18 8.26
N LEU A 6 2.20 20.40 8.58
CA LEU A 6 2.75 19.40 7.66
C LEU A 6 1.78 18.21 7.50
N LEU A 7 1.17 17.75 8.58
CA LEU A 7 0.13 16.71 8.51
C LEU A 7 -1.06 17.17 7.65
N GLN A 8 -1.48 18.43 7.78
CA GLN A 8 -2.53 19.00 6.94
C GLN A 8 -2.14 19.08 5.46
N LEU A 9 -0.88 19.41 5.15
CA LEU A 9 -0.38 19.40 3.77
C LEU A 9 -0.40 17.99 3.16
N LEU A 10 0.03 16.98 3.92
CA LEU A 10 -0.02 15.58 3.47
C LEU A 10 -1.47 15.12 3.21
N ALA A 11 -2.40 15.48 4.10
CA ALA A 11 -3.82 15.20 3.91
C ALA A 11 -4.37 15.89 2.65
N LYS A 12 -4.03 17.16 2.44
CA LYS A 12 -4.44 17.93 1.25
C LYS A 12 -3.91 17.33 -0.05
N LEU A 13 -2.68 16.80 -0.04
CA LEU A 13 -2.08 16.10 -1.17
C LEU A 13 -2.58 14.66 -1.34
N LYS A 14 -3.47 14.18 -0.46
CA LYS A 14 -4.00 12.81 -0.44
C LYS A 14 -2.92 11.73 -0.26
N LEU A 15 -1.82 12.08 0.41
CA LEU A 15 -0.73 11.16 0.76
C LEU A 15 -1.02 10.50 2.11
N HIS A 16 -2.09 9.70 2.16
CA HIS A 16 -2.64 9.16 3.41
C HIS A 16 -1.71 8.13 4.05
N GLY A 17 -1.01 7.32 3.26
CA GLY A 17 -0.05 6.35 3.78
C GLY A 17 1.17 7.03 4.38
N MET A 18 1.68 8.07 3.70
CA MET A 18 2.76 8.90 4.23
C MET A 18 2.34 9.64 5.51
N LEU A 19 1.10 10.15 5.57
CA LEU A 19 0.56 10.80 6.77
C LEU A 19 0.56 9.86 7.98
N GLY A 20 0.00 8.65 7.82
CA GLY A 20 -0.06 7.66 8.90
C GLY A 20 1.33 7.18 9.31
N ALA A 21 2.23 6.97 8.34
CA ALA A 21 3.60 6.58 8.61
C ALA A 21 4.36 7.68 9.38
N LEU A 22 4.16 8.95 9.03
CA LEU A 22 4.80 10.06 9.74
C LEU A 22 4.29 10.19 11.19
N GLN A 23 2.99 10.04 11.43
CA GLN A 23 2.44 10.01 12.79
C GLN A 23 3.06 8.88 13.63
N ARG A 24 3.28 7.71 13.01
CA ARG A 24 3.95 6.58 13.67
C ARG A 24 5.42 6.88 13.97
N GLN A 25 6.17 7.42 13.00
CA GLN A 25 7.56 7.83 13.21
C GLN A 25 7.72 8.89 14.30
N LEU A 26 6.74 9.79 14.46
CA LEU A 26 6.75 10.78 15.55
C LEU A 26 6.50 10.18 16.94
N SER A 27 5.83 9.03 16.99
CA SER A 27 5.52 8.32 18.24
C SER A 27 6.61 7.31 18.61
N ASP A 28 7.52 7.00 17.68
CA ASP A 28 8.52 5.94 17.80
C ASP A 28 9.94 6.53 17.94
N PRO A 29 10.58 6.38 19.11
CA PRO A 29 11.91 6.91 19.35
C PRO A 29 13.01 6.18 18.56
N ASP A 30 12.82 4.93 18.13
CA ASP A 30 13.86 4.15 17.44
C ASP A 30 14.11 4.67 16.02
N VAL A 31 13.08 5.28 15.40
CA VAL A 31 13.18 5.90 14.08
C VAL A 31 14.14 7.10 14.08
N SER A 32 14.41 7.70 15.25
CA SER A 32 15.37 8.80 15.36
C SER A 32 16.82 8.39 15.06
N ALA A 33 17.16 7.11 15.20
CA ALA A 33 18.49 6.56 14.90
C ALA A 33 18.76 6.46 13.38
N LEU A 34 17.71 6.44 12.56
CA LEU A 34 17.81 6.38 11.10
C LEU A 34 18.18 7.74 10.50
N ARG A 35 18.92 7.70 9.40
CA ARG A 35 19.20 8.89 8.59
C ARG A 35 17.92 9.45 7.98
N PHE A 36 17.95 10.72 7.60
CA PHE A 36 16.78 11.38 7.01
C PHE A 36 16.30 10.66 5.74
N GLU A 37 17.21 10.24 4.87
CA GLU A 37 16.91 9.55 3.61
C GLU A 37 16.23 8.20 3.86
N GLU A 38 16.65 7.49 4.91
CA GLU A 38 16.08 6.20 5.30
C GLU A 38 14.65 6.39 5.83
N ARG A 39 14.44 7.39 6.69
CA ARG A 39 13.10 7.74 7.17
C ARG A 39 12.18 8.16 6.04
N LEU A 40 12.67 8.98 5.11
CA LEU A 40 11.91 9.42 3.95
C LEU A 40 11.56 8.24 3.03
N ASN A 41 12.50 7.33 2.80
CA ASN A 41 12.25 6.12 2.02
C ASN A 41 11.12 5.29 2.66
N LEU A 42 11.14 5.07 3.99
CA LEU A 42 10.07 4.37 4.68
C LEU A 42 8.71 5.05 4.50
N LEU A 43 8.65 6.38 4.60
CA LEU A 43 7.42 7.14 4.37
C LEU A 43 6.87 6.94 2.95
N LEU A 44 7.75 6.96 1.94
CA LEU A 44 7.38 6.76 0.54
C LEU A 44 6.91 5.32 0.26
N GLN A 45 7.60 4.32 0.83
CA GLN A 45 7.22 2.92 0.70
C GLN A 45 5.85 2.65 1.31
N HIS A 46 5.55 3.24 2.48
CA HIS A 46 4.23 3.15 3.08
C HIS A 46 3.14 3.77 2.20
N GLU A 47 3.40 4.91 1.57
CA GLU A 47 2.46 5.53 0.64
C GLU A 47 2.22 4.66 -0.60
N LEU A 48 3.27 4.08 -1.19
CA LEU A 48 3.13 3.18 -2.34
C LEU A 48 2.29 1.95 -1.97
N ALA A 49 2.62 1.29 -0.85
CA ALA A 49 1.90 0.12 -0.37
C ALA A 49 0.42 0.42 -0.09
N GLU A 50 0.10 1.56 0.52
CA GLU A 50 -1.29 1.98 0.77
C GLU A 50 -2.07 2.18 -0.54
N ARG A 51 -1.44 2.80 -1.55
CA ARG A 51 -2.10 3.01 -2.85
C ARG A 51 -2.34 1.69 -3.58
N ASP A 52 -1.41 0.75 -3.51
CA ASP A 52 -1.56 -0.55 -4.13
C ASP A 52 -2.60 -1.41 -3.41
N ASN A 53 -2.62 -1.38 -2.07
CA ASN A 53 -3.67 -1.99 -1.27
C ASN A 53 -5.06 -1.41 -1.58
N TYR A 54 -5.17 -0.08 -1.72
CA TYR A 54 -6.42 0.56 -2.10
C TYR A 54 -6.89 0.11 -3.49
N ARG A 55 -5.98 0.08 -4.48
CA ARG A 55 -6.29 -0.42 -5.84
C ARG A 55 -6.73 -1.87 -5.82
N LEU A 56 -6.04 -2.72 -5.08
CA LEU A 56 -6.38 -4.14 -4.92
C LEU A 56 -7.77 -4.30 -4.29
N THR A 57 -8.02 -3.60 -3.18
CA THR A 57 -9.30 -3.63 -2.48
C THR A 57 -10.45 -3.17 -3.38
N GLN A 58 -10.23 -2.11 -4.17
CA GLN A 58 -11.21 -1.64 -5.15
C GLN A 58 -11.49 -2.68 -6.24
N ARG A 59 -10.44 -3.33 -6.78
CA ARG A 59 -10.58 -4.40 -7.78
C ARG A 59 -11.36 -5.59 -7.23
N LEU A 60 -11.03 -6.05 -6.02
CA LEU A 60 -11.73 -7.15 -5.35
C LEU A 60 -13.21 -6.80 -5.10
N ARG A 61 -13.49 -5.57 -4.66
CA ARG A 61 -14.85 -5.08 -4.46
C ARG A 61 -15.66 -5.07 -5.77
N VAL A 62 -15.07 -4.64 -6.88
CA VAL A 62 -15.74 -4.62 -8.20
C VAL A 62 -15.94 -6.03 -8.74
N ALA A 63 -14.99 -6.95 -8.51
CA ALA A 63 -15.10 -8.33 -8.93
C ALA A 63 -16.27 -9.09 -8.27
N ALA A 64 -16.79 -8.59 -7.14
CA ALA A 64 -17.96 -9.12 -6.44
C ALA A 64 -17.91 -10.64 -6.23
N LEU A 65 -16.73 -11.14 -5.86
CA LEU A 65 -16.48 -12.57 -5.73
C LEU A 65 -17.32 -13.13 -4.57
N PRO A 66 -18.02 -14.26 -4.78
CA PRO A 66 -18.89 -14.85 -3.75
C PRO A 66 -18.11 -15.44 -2.57
N GLN A 67 -16.80 -15.67 -2.75
CA GLN A 67 -15.88 -16.21 -1.75
C GLN A 67 -14.56 -15.41 -1.82
N PRO A 68 -13.78 -15.34 -0.72
CA PRO A 68 -12.42 -14.82 -0.80
C PRO A 68 -11.65 -15.64 -1.85
N ALA A 69 -11.17 -14.98 -2.90
CA ALA A 69 -10.38 -15.63 -3.93
C ALA A 69 -8.93 -15.15 -3.83
N CYS A 70 -8.02 -16.08 -3.64
CA CYS A 70 -6.59 -15.86 -3.78
C CYS A 70 -6.12 -16.38 -5.14
N LEU A 71 -5.04 -15.80 -5.65
CA LEU A 71 -4.41 -16.24 -6.90
C LEU A 71 -3.86 -17.67 -6.77
N GLU A 72 -3.49 -18.08 -5.56
CA GLU A 72 -3.03 -19.43 -5.20
C GLU A 72 -4.10 -20.50 -5.41
N ASP A 73 -5.38 -20.14 -5.25
CA ASP A 73 -6.52 -21.05 -5.38
C ASP A 73 -7.03 -21.18 -6.84
N LEU A 74 -6.33 -20.57 -7.79
CA LEU A 74 -6.74 -20.55 -9.18
C LEU A 74 -6.56 -21.94 -9.82
N ASP A 75 -7.67 -22.62 -10.12
CA ASP A 75 -7.65 -23.94 -10.74
C ASP A 75 -7.21 -23.86 -12.21
N ASN A 76 -5.94 -24.15 -12.46
CA ASN A 76 -5.32 -24.20 -13.79
C ASN A 76 -5.66 -25.47 -14.58
N ARG A 77 -6.41 -26.43 -14.02
CA ARG A 77 -6.76 -27.68 -14.71
C ARG A 77 -7.85 -27.48 -15.77
N LEU A 78 -8.70 -26.46 -15.61
CA LEU A 78 -9.70 -26.11 -16.63
C LEU A 78 -9.10 -25.10 -17.63
N PRO A 79 -9.23 -25.35 -18.95
CA PRO A 79 -8.73 -24.42 -19.96
C PRO A 79 -9.63 -23.16 -20.01
N ARG A 80 -9.24 -22.13 -19.26
CA ARG A 80 -9.94 -20.82 -19.23
C ARG A 80 -9.35 -19.79 -20.20
N ASN A 81 -8.45 -20.18 -21.10
CA ASN A 81 -7.66 -19.28 -21.96
C ASN A 81 -7.01 -18.13 -21.16
N LEU A 82 -6.47 -18.46 -19.99
CA LEU A 82 -5.69 -17.53 -19.19
C LEU A 82 -4.23 -17.64 -19.60
N ASP A 83 -3.58 -16.51 -19.84
CA ASP A 83 -2.17 -16.47 -20.25
C ASP A 83 -1.29 -16.69 -19.00
N PRO A 84 -0.56 -17.81 -18.88
CA PRO A 84 0.19 -18.14 -17.66
C PRO A 84 1.32 -17.13 -17.39
N ALA A 85 1.86 -16.49 -18.43
CA ALA A 85 2.86 -15.44 -18.30
C ALA A 85 2.29 -14.18 -17.61
N LEU A 86 1.02 -13.85 -17.86
CA LEU A 86 0.36 -12.72 -17.19
C LEU A 86 0.07 -13.03 -15.72
N LEU A 87 -0.30 -14.28 -15.39
CA LEU A 87 -0.55 -14.70 -14.02
C LEU A 87 0.73 -14.66 -13.15
N ALA A 88 1.89 -14.92 -13.73
CA ALA A 88 3.18 -14.89 -13.03
C ALA A 88 3.75 -13.47 -12.77
N THR A 89 3.12 -12.44 -13.33
CA THR A 89 3.61 -11.04 -13.24
C THR A 89 2.93 -10.26 -12.10
N VAL A 90 1.88 -10.83 -11.48
CA VAL A 90 1.11 -10.23 -10.38
C VAL A 90 1.77 -10.56 -9.05
#